data_AF-A0A972XIV9-F1
#
_entry.id   AF-A0A972XIV9-F1
#
_cell.length_a   1.000
_cell.length_b   1.000
_cell.length_c   1.000
_cell.angle_alpha   90.00
_cell.angle_beta   90.00
_cell.angle_gamma   90.00
#
_symmetry.space_group_name_H-M   'P 1'
#
loop_
_entity.id
_entity.type
_entity.pdbx_description
1 polymer ?
#
loop_
_entity_poly.entity_id
_entity_poly.type
_entity_poly.pdbx_seq_one_letter_code
_entity_poly.pdbx_strand_id
1 'polypeptide(L)'
;MDTPADYAGCPTTVTEALAAGRQLQRPRWGLGDVAITLGLTVLLALVVGGLLEAVGAPKGVTVIAGGLAGWVGLAGWPMLITRLRGNGPHIDLGLRLTRHELGWGVVTGVIALVLAAVLTLISTAIFGEFDSAAGEVARSIVAESNRFALIGFGLMLVVGAPIAEELAFRGLLFAGLRKRGVGPALTVVITAVAFALFHFEPVRLGVLIAIGLVLGVARARSGSLGVSIVAHAVNNAPGAIFVMLGLPG
;
A
#
# COMPACT_ATOMS: atom_id res chain seq x y z
N MET A 1 31.50 12.72 10.05
CA MET A 1 30.99 11.51 10.71
C MET A 1 29.54 11.39 10.28
N ASP A 2 29.27 10.49 9.34
CA ASP A 2 27.92 10.24 8.83
C ASP A 2 27.02 9.89 10.01
N THR A 3 26.02 10.72 10.28
CA THR A 3 25.09 10.43 11.37
C THR A 3 24.27 9.19 10.98
N PRO A 4 23.71 8.45 11.95
CA PRO A 4 23.02 7.19 11.68
C PRO A 4 21.81 7.27 10.72
N ALA A 5 21.44 8.46 10.24
CA ALA A 5 20.26 8.72 9.42
C ALA A 5 20.49 9.77 8.30
N ASP A 6 21.68 9.85 7.73
CA ASP A 6 22.05 10.90 6.76
C ASP A 6 21.89 10.53 5.27
N TYR A 7 21.10 9.51 4.93
CA TYR A 7 20.87 9.19 3.53
C TYR A 7 19.91 10.19 2.90
N ALA A 8 20.20 10.59 1.66
CA ALA A 8 19.36 11.54 0.93
C ALA A 8 17.90 11.05 0.87
N GLY A 9 16.95 11.89 1.24
CA GLY A 9 15.52 11.56 1.22
C GLY A 9 15.06 10.69 2.40
N CYS A 10 15.74 10.76 3.54
CA CYS A 10 15.22 10.22 4.79
C CYS A 10 13.86 10.88 5.16
N PRO A 11 12.97 10.16 5.86
CA PRO A 11 11.66 10.71 6.26
C PRO A 11 11.79 11.97 7.13
N THR A 12 10.80 12.86 7.09
CA THR A 12 10.78 14.09 7.93
C THR A 12 10.86 13.78 9.43
N THR A 13 10.31 12.63 9.83
CA THR A 13 10.33 12.13 11.21
C THR A 13 11.74 11.82 11.72
N VAL A 14 12.72 11.57 10.84
CA VAL A 14 14.14 11.46 11.21
C VAL A 14 14.67 12.81 11.65
N THR A 15 14.45 13.85 10.84
CA THR A 15 14.88 15.21 11.13
C THR A 15 14.27 15.71 12.43
N GLU A 16 12.99 15.44 12.65
CA GLU A 16 12.28 15.78 13.89
C GLU A 16 12.85 15.05 15.11
N ALA A 17 13.16 13.76 14.98
CA ALA A 17 13.75 12.99 16.07
C ALA A 17 15.15 13.51 16.44
N LEU A 18 15.97 13.85 15.46
CA LEU A 18 17.29 14.45 15.67
C LEU A 18 17.18 15.84 16.32
N ALA A 19 16.25 16.69 15.85
CA ALA A 19 15.98 18.00 16.45
C ALA A 19 15.49 17.91 17.90
N ALA A 20 14.77 16.84 18.25
CA ALA A 20 14.36 16.52 19.61
C ALA A 20 15.48 15.90 20.47
N GLY A 21 16.72 15.83 19.98
CA GLY A 21 17.86 15.28 20.71
C GLY A 21 17.86 13.76 20.84
N ARG A 22 17.03 13.04 20.07
CA ARG A 22 17.03 11.57 20.11
C ARG A 22 18.30 11.03 19.45
N GLN A 23 18.95 10.09 20.12
CA GLN A 23 20.02 9.31 19.51
C GLN A 23 19.39 8.22 18.63
N LEU A 24 19.67 8.27 17.33
CA LEU A 24 19.18 7.30 16.36
C LEU A 24 20.21 6.19 16.11
N GLN A 25 19.71 4.98 15.90
CA GLN A 25 20.51 3.85 15.45
C GLN A 25 20.53 3.81 13.92
N ARG A 26 21.65 3.33 13.34
CA ARG A 26 21.75 3.13 11.90
C ARG A 26 20.86 1.94 11.52
N PRO A 27 19.82 2.11 10.69
CA PRO A 27 18.89 1.02 10.46
C PRO A 27 19.57 -0.10 9.65
N ARG A 28 19.57 -1.32 10.17
CA ARG A 28 20.21 -2.52 9.60
C ARG A 28 19.30 -3.31 8.66
N TRP A 29 18.00 -3.01 8.64
CA TRP A 29 17.06 -3.57 7.65
C TRP A 29 17.32 -3.00 6.25
N GLY A 30 16.86 -3.69 5.19
CA GLY A 30 17.06 -3.26 3.80
C GLY A 30 16.27 -4.06 2.77
N LEU A 31 16.78 -4.14 1.53
CA LEU A 31 16.08 -4.80 0.41
C LEU A 31 15.83 -6.30 0.63
N GLY A 32 16.65 -6.98 1.44
CA GLY A 32 16.37 -8.37 1.84
C GLY A 32 15.07 -8.48 2.65
N ASP A 33 14.80 -7.52 3.53
CA ASP A 33 13.56 -7.48 4.31
C ASP A 33 12.35 -7.10 3.44
N VAL A 34 12.57 -6.41 2.32
CA VAL A 34 11.53 -6.19 1.30
C VAL A 34 11.19 -7.51 0.60
N ALA A 35 12.18 -8.31 0.22
CA ALA A 35 11.94 -9.62 -0.36
C ALA A 35 11.16 -10.53 0.61
N ILE A 36 11.48 -10.49 1.91
CA ILE A 36 10.72 -11.19 2.95
C ILE A 36 9.29 -10.65 3.04
N THR A 37 9.11 -9.32 3.02
CA THR A 37 7.78 -8.68 3.03
C THR A 37 6.89 -9.23 1.91
N LEU A 38 7.39 -9.22 0.67
CA LEU A 38 6.63 -9.66 -0.50
C LEU A 38 6.43 -11.19 -0.52
N GLY A 39 7.49 -11.95 -0.22
CA GLY A 39 7.43 -13.41 -0.19
C GLY A 39 6.50 -13.95 0.90
N LEU A 40 6.57 -13.39 2.12
CA LEU A 40 5.70 -13.76 3.22
C LEU A 40 4.23 -13.42 2.93
N THR A 41 3.99 -12.30 2.24
CA THR A 41 2.64 -11.91 1.83
C THR A 41 2.02 -12.96 0.91
N VAL A 42 2.73 -13.33 -0.17
CA VAL A 42 2.25 -14.33 -1.14
C VAL A 42 2.10 -15.69 -0.46
N LEU A 43 3.09 -16.12 0.32
CA LEU A 43 3.05 -17.40 1.01
C LEU A 43 1.85 -17.50 1.96
N LEU A 44 1.64 -16.52 2.84
CA LEU A 44 0.55 -16.56 3.81
C LEU A 44 -0.82 -16.46 3.14
N ALA A 45 -0.96 -15.61 2.13
CA ALA A 45 -2.21 -15.49 1.38
C ALA A 45 -2.57 -16.81 0.67
N LEU A 46 -1.60 -17.46 0.02
CA LEU A 46 -1.82 -18.75 -0.67
C LEU A 46 -2.09 -19.89 0.30
N VAL A 47 -1.35 -19.97 1.42
CA VAL A 47 -1.55 -21.03 2.41
C VAL A 47 -2.92 -20.89 3.07
N VAL A 48 -3.29 -19.71 3.54
CA VAL A 48 -4.59 -19.52 4.21
C VAL A 48 -5.74 -19.64 3.21
N GLY A 49 -5.60 -19.03 2.02
CA GLY A 49 -6.61 -19.15 0.95
C GLY A 49 -6.82 -20.60 0.51
N GLY A 50 -5.73 -21.31 0.20
CA GLY A 50 -5.79 -22.71 -0.24
C GLY A 50 -6.34 -23.67 0.82
N LEU A 51 -6.01 -23.47 2.09
CA LEU A 51 -6.57 -24.27 3.19
C LEU A 51 -8.08 -24.04 3.35
N LEU A 52 -8.54 -22.79 3.24
CA LEU A 52 -9.95 -22.45 3.31
C LEU A 52 -10.73 -22.99 2.11
N GLU A 53 -10.16 -22.91 0.92
CA GLU A 53 -10.72 -23.51 -0.29
C GLU A 53 -10.82 -25.04 -0.17
N ALA A 54 -9.78 -25.70 0.36
CA ALA A 54 -9.77 -27.16 0.55
C ALA A 54 -10.85 -27.67 1.50
N VAL A 55 -11.33 -26.84 2.44
CA VAL A 55 -12.46 -27.17 3.34
C VAL A 55 -13.80 -26.67 2.83
N GLY A 56 -13.86 -26.14 1.60
CA GLY A 56 -15.10 -25.66 0.99
C GLY A 56 -15.61 -24.34 1.59
N ALA A 57 -14.73 -23.48 2.11
CA ALA A 57 -15.14 -22.20 2.66
C ALA A 57 -15.70 -21.27 1.55
N PRO A 58 -16.68 -20.40 1.87
CA PRO A 58 -17.21 -19.43 0.91
C PRO A 58 -16.11 -18.53 0.33
N LYS A 59 -16.22 -18.18 -0.95
CA LYS A 59 -15.18 -17.41 -1.67
C LYS A 59 -14.89 -16.07 -0.99
N GLY A 60 -15.92 -15.39 -0.50
CA GLY A 60 -15.76 -14.14 0.25
C GLY A 60 -14.92 -14.30 1.51
N VAL A 61 -15.15 -15.38 2.28
CA VAL A 61 -14.38 -15.69 3.50
C VAL A 61 -12.93 -16.03 3.16
N THR A 62 -12.73 -16.89 2.16
CA THR A 62 -11.41 -17.33 1.70
C THR A 62 -10.53 -16.15 1.31
N VAL A 63 -11.06 -15.21 0.51
CA VAL A 63 -10.29 -14.05 0.05
C VAL A 63 -10.04 -13.05 1.16
N ILE A 64 -11.04 -12.75 2.01
CA ILE A 64 -10.85 -11.84 3.15
C ILE A 64 -9.77 -12.38 4.10
N ALA A 65 -9.88 -13.65 4.49
CA ALA A 65 -8.93 -14.27 5.40
C ALA A 65 -7.51 -14.39 4.78
N GLY A 66 -7.42 -14.77 3.50
CA GLY A 66 -6.16 -14.79 2.77
C GLY A 66 -5.51 -13.41 2.68
N GLY A 67 -6.29 -12.36 2.41
CA GLY A 67 -5.81 -10.98 2.37
C GLY A 67 -5.29 -10.50 3.73
N LEU A 68 -6.05 -10.75 4.81
CA LEU A 68 -5.62 -10.43 6.18
C LEU A 68 -4.33 -11.18 6.58
N ALA A 69 -4.21 -12.45 6.19
CA ALA A 69 -2.99 -13.22 6.40
C ALA A 69 -1.81 -12.63 5.60
N GLY A 70 -2.03 -12.24 4.35
CA GLY A 70 -1.03 -11.55 3.53
C GLY A 70 -0.53 -10.24 4.15
N TRP A 71 -1.39 -9.50 4.86
CA TRP A 71 -0.99 -8.26 5.55
C TRP A 71 -0.03 -8.47 6.73
N VAL A 72 0.09 -9.69 7.26
CA VAL A 72 1.18 -10.02 8.19
C VAL A 72 2.54 -9.84 7.50
N GLY A 73 2.62 -10.17 6.21
CA GLY A 73 3.75 -9.84 5.34
C GLY A 73 3.84 -8.34 5.06
N LEU A 74 2.85 -7.75 4.39
CA LEU A 74 2.90 -6.35 3.90
C LEU A 74 3.05 -5.29 5.00
N ALA A 75 2.39 -5.46 6.15
CA ALA A 75 2.40 -4.50 7.25
C ALA A 75 3.19 -5.02 8.46
N GLY A 76 2.93 -6.26 8.87
CA GLY A 76 3.49 -6.85 10.08
C GLY A 76 5.02 -6.92 10.03
N TRP A 77 5.59 -7.43 8.93
CA TRP A 77 7.04 -7.56 8.80
C TRP A 77 7.76 -6.19 8.77
N PRO A 78 7.38 -5.20 7.94
CA PRO A 78 7.97 -3.85 8.01
C PRO A 78 7.88 -3.21 9.39
N MET A 79 6.74 -3.35 10.07
CA MET A 79 6.54 -2.82 11.42
C MET A 79 7.46 -3.49 12.45
N LEU A 80 7.65 -4.81 12.35
CA LEU A 80 8.51 -5.57 13.25
C LEU A 80 9.98 -5.27 12.99
N ILE A 81 10.43 -5.38 11.74
CA ILE A 81 11.85 -5.32 11.40
C ILE A 81 12.44 -3.93 11.63
N THR A 82 11.65 -2.87 11.42
CA THR A 82 12.08 -1.50 11.73
C THR A 82 12.24 -1.27 13.22
N ARG A 83 11.49 -1.97 14.08
CA ARG A 83 11.69 -1.92 15.55
C ARG A 83 12.89 -2.75 15.99
N LEU A 84 13.07 -3.94 15.41
CA LEU A 84 14.15 -4.85 15.80
C LEU A 84 15.52 -4.41 15.27
N ARG A 85 15.55 -3.75 14.11
CA ARG A 85 16.78 -3.42 13.38
C ARG A 85 16.91 -1.94 13.04
N GLY A 86 16.17 -1.07 13.71
CA GLY A 86 16.15 0.36 13.42
C GLY A 86 15.46 1.15 14.53
N ASN A 87 14.78 2.25 14.17
CA ASN A 87 14.19 3.19 15.12
C ASN A 87 12.65 3.09 15.18
N GLY A 88 12.09 2.01 14.61
CA GLY A 88 10.66 1.78 14.51
C GLY A 88 9.99 2.49 13.33
N PRO A 89 8.75 2.11 12.99
CA PRO A 89 8.11 2.53 11.74
C PRO A 89 7.82 4.04 11.67
N HIS A 90 7.60 4.69 12.82
CA HIS A 90 7.40 6.14 12.88
C HIS A 90 8.61 6.90 12.32
N ILE A 91 9.80 6.58 12.80
CA ILE A 91 11.05 7.27 12.42
C ILE A 91 11.56 6.73 11.09
N ASP A 92 11.68 5.41 10.95
CA ASP A 92 12.37 4.80 9.82
C ASP A 92 11.57 4.88 8.51
N LEU A 93 10.23 4.80 8.59
CA LEU A 93 9.36 4.78 7.40
C LEU A 93 8.65 6.12 7.18
N GLY A 94 8.64 7.01 8.18
CA GLY A 94 7.84 8.24 8.14
C GLY A 94 6.37 8.02 8.48
N LEU A 95 6.04 7.00 9.26
CA LEU A 95 4.66 6.72 9.66
C LEU A 95 4.17 7.76 10.69
N ARG A 96 3.50 8.80 10.19
CA ARG A 96 2.91 9.87 10.98
C ARG A 96 1.65 10.39 10.27
N LEU A 97 0.62 10.73 11.04
CA LEU A 97 -0.60 11.36 10.53
C LEU A 97 -0.92 12.62 11.34
N THR A 98 -0.73 13.80 10.75
CA THR A 98 -1.20 15.08 11.29
C THR A 98 -2.21 15.72 10.33
N ARG A 99 -2.78 16.88 10.70
CA ARG A 99 -3.67 17.66 9.81
C ARG A 99 -3.00 18.04 8.49
N HIS A 100 -1.68 18.26 8.50
CA HIS A 100 -0.91 18.56 7.31
C HIS A 100 -0.87 17.36 6.36
N GLU A 101 -0.59 16.15 6.88
CA GLU A 101 -0.63 14.93 6.07
C GLU A 101 -2.02 14.63 5.54
N LEU A 102 -3.05 14.86 6.35
CA LEU A 102 -4.44 14.69 5.92
C LEU A 102 -4.78 15.61 4.75
N GLY A 103 -4.45 16.91 4.85
CA GLY A 103 -4.73 17.88 3.79
C GLY A 103 -4.02 17.55 2.48
N TRP A 104 -2.70 17.35 2.51
CA TRP A 104 -1.94 17.00 1.30
C TRP A 104 -2.28 15.62 0.76
N GLY A 105 -2.60 14.67 1.64
CA GLY A 105 -3.06 13.35 1.26
C GLY A 105 -4.38 13.41 0.50
N VAL A 106 -5.34 14.21 0.95
CA VAL A 106 -6.61 14.41 0.22
C VAL A 106 -6.36 15.04 -1.15
N VAL A 107 -5.57 16.11 -1.23
CA VAL A 107 -5.27 16.78 -2.51
C VAL A 107 -4.61 15.81 -3.50
N THR A 108 -3.56 15.11 -3.06
CA THR A 108 -2.84 14.15 -3.92
C THR A 108 -3.68 12.91 -4.24
N GLY A 109 -4.57 12.50 -3.34
CA GLY A 109 -5.53 11.43 -3.56
C GLY A 109 -6.58 11.77 -4.61
N VAL A 110 -7.09 13.01 -4.62
CA VAL A 110 -8.01 13.47 -5.68
C VAL A 110 -7.30 13.50 -7.04
N ILE A 111 -6.04 13.94 -7.08
CA ILE A 111 -5.23 13.89 -8.30
C ILE A 111 -5.06 12.44 -8.78
N ALA A 112 -4.74 11.51 -7.89
CA ALA A 112 -4.64 10.09 -8.21
C ALA A 112 -5.97 9.54 -8.74
N LEU A 113 -7.09 9.89 -8.09
CA LEU A 113 -8.42 9.44 -8.48
C LEU A 113 -8.82 9.93 -9.88
N VAL A 114 -8.63 11.21 -10.19
CA VAL A 114 -8.93 11.77 -11.51
C VAL A 114 -8.07 11.10 -12.59
N LEU A 115 -6.77 10.93 -12.32
CA LEU A 115 -5.86 10.26 -13.25
C LEU A 115 -6.27 8.80 -13.46
N ALA A 116 -6.60 8.08 -12.38
CA ALA A 116 -7.06 6.70 -12.45
C ALA A 116 -8.36 6.57 -13.25
N ALA A 117 -9.32 7.48 -13.06
CA ALA A 117 -10.57 7.49 -13.81
C ALA A 117 -10.32 7.71 -15.31
N VAL A 118 -9.51 8.69 -15.70
CA VAL A 118 -9.16 8.94 -17.10
C VAL A 118 -8.48 7.73 -17.74
N LEU A 119 -7.49 7.14 -17.06
CA LEU A 119 -6.78 5.97 -17.57
C LEU A 119 -7.66 4.72 -17.62
N THR A 120 -8.61 4.59 -16.70
CA THR A 120 -9.60 3.50 -16.72
C THR A 120 -10.51 3.64 -17.94
N LEU A 121 -10.98 4.85 -18.26
CA LEU A 121 -11.78 5.10 -19.47
C LEU A 121 -11.00 4.79 -20.74
N ILE A 122 -9.74 5.23 -20.83
CA ILE A 122 -8.86 4.91 -21.97
C ILE A 122 -8.65 3.40 -22.08
N SER A 123 -8.36 2.72 -20.97
CA SER A 123 -8.14 1.27 -20.96
C SER A 123 -9.40 0.53 -21.39
N THR A 124 -10.58 0.99 -20.94
CA THR A 124 -11.87 0.42 -21.33
C THR A 124 -12.13 0.59 -22.83
N ALA A 125 -11.76 1.74 -23.40
CA ALA A 125 -11.90 1.98 -24.83
C ALA A 125 -10.98 1.09 -25.70
N ILE A 126 -9.85 0.64 -25.16
CA ILE A 126 -8.87 -0.18 -25.87
C ILE A 126 -9.13 -1.68 -25.68
N PHE A 127 -9.42 -2.10 -24.44
CA PHE A 127 -9.48 -3.51 -24.04
C PHE A 127 -10.91 -4.01 -23.75
N GLY A 128 -11.91 -3.13 -23.78
CA GLY A 128 -13.27 -3.43 -23.35
C GLY A 128 -13.43 -3.33 -21.82
N GLU A 129 -14.61 -3.68 -21.33
CA GLU A 129 -14.86 -3.76 -19.88
C GLU A 129 -13.98 -4.84 -19.24
N PHE A 130 -13.38 -4.50 -18.11
CA PHE A 130 -12.53 -5.41 -17.35
C PHE A 130 -12.83 -5.28 -15.86
N ASP A 131 -12.64 -6.38 -15.17
CA ASP A 131 -12.81 -6.42 -13.73
C ASP A 131 -11.50 -6.23 -12.98
N SER A 132 -11.62 -5.78 -11.73
CA SER A 132 -10.57 -5.91 -10.75
C SER A 132 -10.80 -7.16 -9.89
N ALA A 133 -9.73 -7.71 -9.33
CA ALA A 133 -9.81 -8.79 -8.36
C ALA A 133 -10.74 -8.43 -7.18
N ALA A 134 -10.68 -7.16 -6.74
CA ALA A 134 -11.58 -6.65 -5.70
C ALA A 134 -13.06 -6.62 -6.14
N GLY A 135 -13.33 -6.24 -7.40
CA GLY A 135 -14.69 -6.25 -7.96
C GLY A 135 -15.29 -7.65 -8.06
N GLU A 136 -14.48 -8.64 -8.45
CA GLU A 136 -14.92 -10.04 -8.50
C GLU A 136 -15.29 -10.58 -7.12
N VAL A 137 -14.47 -10.26 -6.11
CA VAL A 137 -14.73 -10.62 -4.71
C VAL A 137 -16.00 -9.95 -4.22
N ALA A 138 -16.18 -8.65 -4.48
CA ALA A 138 -17.38 -7.93 -4.10
C ALA A 138 -18.65 -8.58 -4.67
N ARG A 139 -18.66 -8.95 -5.95
CA ARG A 139 -19.80 -9.65 -6.56
C ARG A 139 -20.09 -11.01 -5.93
N SER A 140 -19.06 -11.76 -5.53
CA SER A 140 -19.26 -13.02 -4.81
C SER A 140 -19.93 -12.81 -3.44
N ILE A 141 -19.53 -11.77 -2.71
CA ILE A 141 -20.12 -11.43 -1.41
C ILE A 141 -21.56 -10.91 -1.58
N VAL A 142 -21.83 -10.14 -2.65
CA VAL A 142 -23.19 -9.70 -3.00
C VAL A 142 -24.09 -10.91 -3.27
N ALA A 143 -23.61 -11.90 -4.02
CA ALA A 143 -24.36 -13.13 -4.30
C ALA A 143 -24.72 -13.92 -3.02
N GLU A 144 -23.88 -13.85 -2.00
CA GLU A 144 -24.12 -14.45 -0.68
C GLU A 144 -25.04 -13.60 0.23
N SER A 145 -25.48 -12.42 -0.22
CA SER A 145 -26.34 -11.48 0.53
C SER A 145 -25.78 -11.08 1.92
N ASN A 146 -24.46 -11.10 2.09
CA ASN A 146 -23.81 -10.85 3.37
C ASN A 146 -23.36 -9.38 3.52
N ARG A 147 -24.25 -8.54 4.05
CA ARG A 147 -23.98 -7.09 4.21
C ARG A 147 -22.81 -6.78 5.15
N PHE A 148 -22.61 -7.58 6.19
CA PHE A 148 -21.48 -7.38 7.10
C PHE A 148 -20.15 -7.66 6.42
N ALA A 149 -20.08 -8.69 5.56
CA ALA A 149 -18.91 -8.97 4.76
C ALA A 149 -18.63 -7.86 3.74
N LEU A 150 -19.65 -7.25 3.11
CA LEU A 150 -19.45 -6.10 2.23
C LEU A 150 -18.87 -4.88 2.96
N ILE A 151 -19.38 -4.57 4.15
CA ILE A 151 -18.86 -3.47 4.97
C ILE A 151 -17.42 -3.76 5.39
N GLY A 152 -17.15 -4.96 5.90
CA GLY A 152 -15.81 -5.39 6.28
C GLY A 152 -14.83 -5.31 5.12
N PHE A 153 -15.22 -5.82 3.94
CA PHE A 153 -14.38 -5.79 2.75
C PHE A 153 -14.15 -4.37 2.23
N GLY A 154 -15.17 -3.51 2.20
CA GLY A 154 -15.00 -2.10 1.87
C GLY A 154 -14.03 -1.38 2.81
N LEU A 155 -14.10 -1.66 4.13
CA LEU A 155 -13.17 -1.10 5.11
C LEU A 155 -11.73 -1.59 4.89
N MET A 156 -11.58 -2.85 4.49
CA MET A 156 -10.29 -3.38 4.07
C MET A 156 -9.76 -2.61 2.86
N LEU A 157 -10.58 -2.33 1.84
CA LEU A 157 -10.16 -1.62 0.64
C LEU A 157 -9.77 -0.15 0.87
N VAL A 158 -10.49 0.57 1.74
CA VAL A 158 -10.28 2.01 1.96
C VAL A 158 -9.34 2.34 3.11
N VAL A 159 -9.12 1.43 4.06
CA VAL A 159 -8.24 1.66 5.22
C VAL A 159 -7.10 0.66 5.26
N GLY A 160 -7.42 -0.64 5.32
CA GLY A 160 -6.42 -1.66 5.58
C GLY A 160 -5.39 -1.83 4.46
N ALA A 161 -5.84 -1.95 3.21
CA ALA A 161 -5.01 -2.07 2.02
C ALA A 161 -4.10 -0.84 1.85
N PRO A 162 -4.62 0.41 1.90
CA PRO A 162 -3.77 1.61 1.87
C PRO A 162 -2.68 1.61 2.93
N ILE A 163 -2.97 1.20 4.17
CA ILE A 163 -1.94 1.16 5.23
C ILE A 163 -0.91 0.07 4.94
N ALA A 164 -1.35 -1.16 4.65
CA ALA A 164 -0.48 -2.30 4.47
C ALA A 164 0.43 -2.17 3.24
N GLU A 165 -0.14 -1.78 2.11
CA GLU A 165 0.59 -1.62 0.86
C GLU A 165 1.57 -0.45 0.95
N GLU A 166 1.17 0.68 1.52
CA GLU A 166 2.08 1.82 1.65
C GLU A 166 3.24 1.53 2.61
N LEU A 167 3.02 0.78 3.71
CA LEU A 167 4.11 0.30 4.57
C LEU A 167 5.15 -0.53 3.82
N ALA A 168 4.72 -1.41 2.92
CA ALA A 168 5.62 -2.22 2.11
C ALA A 168 6.33 -1.39 1.02
N PHE A 169 5.57 -0.68 0.18
CA PHE A 169 6.09 -0.04 -1.03
C PHE A 169 6.69 1.35 -0.77
N ARG A 170 5.97 2.24 -0.09
CA ARG A 170 6.39 3.64 0.16
C ARG A 170 7.10 3.81 1.51
N GLY A 171 6.97 2.84 2.39
CA GLY A 171 7.75 2.66 3.59
C GLY A 171 9.04 1.90 3.29
N LEU A 172 9.00 0.58 3.42
CA LEU A 172 10.20 -0.26 3.48
C LEU A 172 10.99 -0.29 2.17
N LEU A 173 10.34 -0.54 1.03
CA LEU A 173 11.01 -0.57 -0.28
C LEU A 173 11.57 0.81 -0.65
N PHE A 174 10.75 1.85 -0.57
CA PHE A 174 11.19 3.23 -0.85
C PHE A 174 12.41 3.60 0.01
N ALA A 175 12.32 3.45 1.34
CA ALA A 175 13.42 3.80 2.23
C ALA A 175 14.64 2.89 1.99
N GLY A 176 14.44 1.60 1.69
CA GLY A 176 15.51 0.67 1.34
C GLY A 176 16.29 1.08 0.08
N LEU A 177 15.60 1.54 -0.96
CA LEU A 177 16.21 2.07 -2.19
C LEU A 177 16.96 3.38 -1.91
N ARG A 178 16.36 4.31 -1.15
CA ARG A 178 17.01 5.57 -0.77
C ARG A 178 18.29 5.36 0.03
N LYS A 179 18.28 4.41 0.99
CA LYS A 179 19.47 4.00 1.75
C LYS A 179 20.58 3.42 0.89
N ARG A 180 20.26 2.85 -0.27
CA ARG A 180 21.22 2.34 -1.25
C ARG A 180 21.72 3.41 -2.23
N GLY A 181 21.29 4.66 -2.07
CA GLY A 181 21.71 5.78 -2.92
C GLY A 181 20.90 5.96 -4.19
N VAL A 182 19.78 5.25 -4.36
CA VAL A 182 18.92 5.38 -5.56
C VAL A 182 18.25 6.75 -5.56
N GLY A 183 18.33 7.49 -6.68
CA GLY A 183 17.73 8.82 -6.88
C GLY A 183 16.20 8.88 -6.70
N PRO A 184 15.60 10.06 -6.40
CA PRO A 184 14.23 10.10 -5.89
C PRO A 184 13.21 9.78 -6.98
N ALA A 185 13.44 10.28 -8.20
CA ALA A 185 12.62 9.95 -9.37
C ALA A 185 12.64 8.44 -9.66
N LEU A 186 13.82 7.82 -9.68
CA LEU A 186 13.94 6.39 -9.93
C LEU A 186 13.32 5.55 -8.79
N THR A 187 13.42 5.99 -7.55
CA THR A 187 12.76 5.33 -6.40
C THR A 187 11.23 5.33 -6.56
N VAL A 188 10.66 6.47 -6.98
CA VAL A 188 9.23 6.59 -7.28
C VAL A 188 8.82 5.60 -8.38
N VAL A 189 9.58 5.55 -9.49
CA VAL A 189 9.28 4.64 -10.60
C VAL A 189 9.36 3.17 -10.16
N ILE A 190 10.44 2.77 -9.48
CA ILE A 190 10.62 1.37 -9.04
C ILE A 190 9.49 0.96 -8.10
N THR A 191 9.14 1.79 -7.11
CA THR A 191 8.07 1.48 -6.15
C THR A 191 6.69 1.44 -6.82
N ALA A 192 6.42 2.30 -7.81
CA ALA A 192 5.18 2.29 -8.59
C ALA A 192 5.03 1.02 -9.45
N VAL A 193 6.11 0.61 -10.13
CA VAL A 193 6.10 -0.62 -10.95
C VAL A 193 5.99 -1.85 -10.06
N ALA A 194 6.74 -1.92 -8.96
CA ALA A 194 6.65 -3.03 -8.01
C ALA A 194 5.24 -3.17 -7.42
N PHE A 195 4.62 -2.05 -7.05
CA PHE A 195 3.23 -1.99 -6.59
C PHE A 195 2.27 -2.55 -7.64
N ALA A 196 2.35 -2.09 -8.89
CA ALA A 196 1.45 -2.51 -9.94
C ALA A 196 1.62 -3.99 -10.32
N LEU A 197 2.86 -4.49 -10.39
CA LEU A 197 3.12 -5.91 -10.66
C LEU A 197 2.61 -6.82 -9.54
N PHE A 198 2.64 -6.37 -8.29
CA PHE A 198 2.18 -7.13 -7.13
C PHE A 198 0.65 -7.35 -7.11
N HIS A 199 -0.09 -6.63 -7.94
CA HIS A 199 -1.55 -6.82 -8.09
C HIS A 199 -1.90 -7.98 -9.02
N PHE A 200 -0.98 -8.43 -9.89
CA PHE A 200 -1.24 -9.50 -10.87
C PHE A 200 -2.42 -9.22 -11.82
N GLU A 201 -2.63 -7.95 -12.20
CA GLU A 201 -3.72 -7.52 -13.09
C GLU A 201 -3.15 -6.84 -14.35
N PRO A 202 -2.82 -7.61 -15.41
CA PRO A 202 -2.16 -7.06 -16.61
C PRO A 202 -2.93 -5.93 -17.29
N VAL A 203 -4.26 -6.03 -17.36
CA VAL A 203 -5.13 -5.01 -17.97
C VAL A 203 -5.10 -3.70 -17.17
N ARG A 204 -4.99 -3.79 -15.84
CA ARG A 204 -4.96 -2.63 -14.93
C ARG A 204 -3.56 -2.07 -14.71
N LEU A 205 -2.53 -2.70 -15.26
CA LEU A 205 -1.13 -2.37 -14.98
C LEU A 205 -0.83 -0.88 -15.21
N GLY A 206 -1.31 -0.31 -16.32
CA GLY A 206 -1.12 1.11 -16.63
C GLY A 206 -1.77 2.05 -15.61
N VAL A 207 -3.01 1.74 -15.19
CA VAL A 207 -3.74 2.49 -14.15
C VAL A 207 -3.02 2.40 -12.81
N LEU A 208 -2.58 1.20 -12.42
CA LEU A 208 -1.89 0.95 -11.15
C LEU A 208 -0.51 1.61 -11.09
N ILE A 209 0.25 1.62 -12.20
CA ILE A 209 1.51 2.35 -12.29
C ILE A 209 1.26 3.84 -12.10
N ALA A 210 0.25 4.41 -12.77
CA ALA A 210 -0.05 5.84 -12.67
C ALA A 210 -0.44 6.26 -11.25
N ILE A 211 -1.33 5.52 -10.58
CA ILE A 211 -1.65 5.71 -9.16
C ILE A 211 -0.35 5.61 -8.34
N GLY A 212 0.43 4.56 -8.57
CA GLY A 212 1.66 4.31 -7.84
C GLY A 212 2.71 5.42 -7.99
N LEU A 213 2.78 6.08 -9.15
CA LEU A 213 3.64 7.23 -9.37
C LEU A 213 3.17 8.43 -8.54
N VAL A 214 1.86 8.73 -8.53
CA VAL A 214 1.32 9.83 -7.71
C VAL A 214 1.59 9.59 -6.22
N LEU A 215 1.33 8.38 -5.72
CA LEU A 215 1.61 8.02 -4.32
C LEU A 215 3.11 8.11 -3.98
N GLY A 216 3.98 7.65 -4.90
CA GLY A 216 5.42 7.76 -4.75
C GLY A 216 5.90 9.21 -4.73
N VAL A 217 5.39 10.07 -5.61
CA VAL A 217 5.69 11.52 -5.60
C VAL A 217 5.21 12.15 -4.31
N ALA A 218 4.00 11.83 -3.84
CA ALA A 218 3.45 12.33 -2.59
C ALA A 218 4.37 11.95 -1.40
N ARG A 219 4.83 10.70 -1.33
CA ARG A 219 5.80 10.22 -0.33
C ARG A 219 7.14 10.93 -0.44
N ALA A 220 7.66 11.12 -1.64
CA ALA A 220 8.97 11.72 -1.90
C ALA A 220 9.01 13.21 -1.54
N ARG A 221 7.93 13.95 -1.86
CA ARG A 221 7.82 15.40 -1.63
C ARG A 221 7.52 15.74 -0.18
N SER A 222 6.65 14.96 0.47
CA SER A 222 6.26 15.22 1.86
C SER A 222 7.23 14.66 2.89
N GLY A 223 8.03 13.65 2.52
CA GLY A 223 8.85 12.90 3.46
C GLY A 223 8.03 12.07 4.47
N SER A 224 6.70 11.99 4.32
CA SER A 224 5.79 11.33 5.25
C SER A 224 5.01 10.23 4.55
N LEU A 225 4.91 9.07 5.21
CA LEU A 225 4.09 7.95 4.75
C LEU A 225 2.59 8.24 4.91
N GLY A 226 2.21 9.09 5.86
CA GLY A 226 0.81 9.46 6.09
C GLY A 226 0.17 10.12 4.88
N VAL A 227 0.92 10.94 4.12
CA VAL A 227 0.40 11.59 2.91
C VAL A 227 0.00 10.54 1.87
N SER A 228 0.88 9.56 1.61
CA SER A 228 0.59 8.54 0.60
C SER A 228 -0.47 7.54 1.06
N ILE A 229 -0.53 7.20 2.36
CA ILE A 229 -1.64 6.40 2.93
C ILE A 229 -2.98 7.08 2.71
N VAL A 230 -3.10 8.37 3.05
CA VAL A 230 -4.35 9.12 2.87
C VAL A 230 -4.69 9.26 1.39
N ALA A 231 -3.71 9.57 0.54
CA ALA A 231 -3.93 9.67 -0.90
C ALA A 231 -4.43 8.36 -1.51
N HIS A 232 -3.88 7.24 -1.09
CA HIS A 232 -4.29 5.91 -1.51
C HIS A 232 -5.70 5.58 -1.01
N ALA A 233 -6.01 5.88 0.26
CA ALA A 233 -7.36 5.72 0.82
C ALA A 233 -8.40 6.54 0.03
N VAL A 234 -8.10 7.79 -0.32
CA VAL A 234 -8.99 8.64 -1.13
C VAL A 234 -9.19 8.06 -2.53
N ASN A 235 -8.14 7.53 -3.16
CA ASN A 235 -8.25 6.86 -4.46
C ASN A 235 -9.12 5.59 -4.39
N ASN A 236 -9.06 4.83 -3.29
CA ASN A 236 -9.84 3.61 -3.12
C ASN A 236 -11.27 3.85 -2.61
N ALA A 237 -11.55 5.03 -2.06
CA ALA A 237 -12.84 5.33 -1.42
C ALA A 237 -14.06 5.11 -2.35
N PRO A 238 -14.07 5.55 -3.63
CA PRO A 238 -15.23 5.30 -4.49
C PRO A 238 -15.53 3.81 -4.68
N GLY A 239 -14.50 3.01 -4.98
CA GLY A 239 -14.65 1.56 -5.13
C GLY A 239 -15.13 0.90 -3.83
N ALA A 240 -14.54 1.27 -2.69
CA ALA A 240 -14.97 0.77 -1.39
C ALA A 240 -16.43 1.14 -1.06
N ILE A 241 -16.86 2.36 -1.38
CA ILE A 241 -18.25 2.80 -1.18
C ILE A 241 -19.20 1.98 -2.06
N PHE A 242 -18.87 1.76 -3.34
CA PHE A 242 -19.69 0.91 -4.22
C PHE A 242 -19.86 -0.51 -3.66
N VAL A 243 -18.76 -1.11 -3.16
CA VAL A 243 -18.79 -2.42 -2.50
C VAL A 243 -19.70 -2.41 -1.28
N MET A 244 -19.57 -1.43 -0.38
CA MET A 244 -20.38 -1.35 0.84
C MET A 244 -21.87 -1.17 0.56
N LEU A 245 -22.23 -0.52 -0.55
CA LEU A 245 -23.60 -0.33 -1.00
C LEU A 245 -24.15 -1.56 -1.74
N GLY A 246 -23.32 -2.57 -2.03
CA GLY A 246 -23.72 -3.75 -2.80
C GLY A 246 -24.05 -3.42 -4.25
N LEU A 247 -23.51 -2.32 -4.78
CA LEU A 247 -23.67 -1.95 -6.18
C LEU A 247 -22.74 -2.82 -7.02
N PRO A 248 -23.18 -3.30 -8.20
CA PRO A 248 -22.28 -3.93 -9.15
C PRO A 248 -21.21 -2.89 -9.52
N GLY A 249 -19.98 -3.16 -9.10
CA GLY A 249 -18.80 -2.38 -9.48
C GLY A 249 -18.31 -2.74 -10.86
#